data_AF-A0A1W1E5V7-F1
#
_entry.id   AF-A0A1W1E5V7-F1
#
_cell.length_a   1.000
_cell.length_b   1.000
_cell.length_c   1.000
_cell.angle_alpha   90.00
_cell.angle_beta   90.00
_cell.angle_gamma   90.00
#
_symmetry.space_group_name_H-M   'P 1'
#
loop_
_entity.id
_entity.type
_entity.pdbx_description
1 polymer ?
#
loop_
_entity_poly.entity_id
_entity_poly.type
_entity_poly.pdbx_seq_one_letter_code
_entity_poly.pdbx_strand_id
1 'polypeptide(L)' 'MNNHQNAIFHQFENFLKTPLALLGVDLKNSQINKICHFANYPYLCKGLPLKC' A
#
# COMPACT_ATOMS: atom_id res chain seq x y z
N MET A 1 -7.12 25.40 -6.71
CA MET A 1 -7.49 24.19 -7.49
C MET A 1 -8.79 24.50 -8.20
N ASN A 2 -8.84 24.38 -9.52
CA ASN A 2 -10.08 24.65 -10.26
C ASN A 2 -10.99 23.41 -10.30
N ASN A 3 -12.24 23.61 -10.68
CA ASN A 3 -13.30 22.61 -10.67
C ASN A 3 -12.93 21.36 -11.50
N HIS A 4 -12.18 21.58 -12.59
CA HIS A 4 -11.69 20.55 -13.49
C HIS A 4 -10.59 19.69 -12.85
N GLN A 5 -9.62 20.30 -12.18
CA GLN A 5 -8.59 19.59 -11.42
C GLN A 5 -9.20 18.75 -10.29
N ASN A 6 -10.22 19.27 -9.62
CA ASN A 6 -10.90 18.53 -8.56
C ASN A 6 -11.65 17.30 -9.12
N ALA A 7 -12.29 17.43 -10.28
CA ALA A 7 -12.93 16.30 -10.96
C ALA A 7 -11.92 15.22 -11.38
N ILE A 8 -10.75 15.63 -11.92
CA ILE A 8 -9.67 14.70 -12.26
C ILE A 8 -9.16 13.97 -11.01
N PHE A 9 -8.95 14.69 -9.90
CA PHE A 9 -8.48 14.11 -8.67
C PHE A 9 -9.47 13.08 -8.11
N HIS A 10 -10.77 13.37 -8.14
CA HIS A 10 -11.81 12.42 -7.71
C HIS A 10 -11.89 11.17 -8.59
N GLN A 11 -11.76 11.32 -9.92
CA GLN A 11 -11.70 10.18 -10.82
C GLN A 11 -10.47 9.32 -10.54
N PHE A 12 -9.33 9.96 -10.30
CA PHE A 12 -8.08 9.28 -10.00
C PHE A 12 -8.14 8.55 -8.64
N GLU A 13 -8.71 9.17 -7.61
CA GLU A 13 -8.94 8.55 -6.30
C GLU A 13 -9.82 7.30 -6.43
N ASN A 14 -10.92 7.40 -7.17
CA ASN A 14 -11.81 6.26 -7.41
C ASN A 14 -11.15 5.16 -8.27
N PHE A 15 -10.36 5.53 -9.26
CA PHE A 15 -9.55 4.58 -10.04
C PHE A 15 -8.58 3.82 -9.15
N LEU A 16 -7.93 4.51 -8.21
CA LEU A 16 -6.93 3.92 -7.31
C LEU A 16 -7.54 3.05 -6.19
N LYS A 17 -8.79 3.29 -5.77
CA LYS A 17 -9.43 2.51 -4.68
C LYS A 17 -9.37 1.00 -4.90
N THR A 18 -9.74 0.54 -6.10
CA THR A 18 -9.78 -0.90 -6.43
C THR A 18 -8.39 -1.55 -6.43
N PRO A 19 -7.38 -1.04 -7.16
CA PRO A 19 -6.05 -1.63 -7.13
C PRO A 19 -5.36 -1.52 -5.76
N LEU A 20 -5.61 -0.46 -4.96
CA LEU A 20 -5.10 -0.41 -3.58
C LEU A 20 -5.74 -1.45 -2.67
N ALA A 21 -7.06 -1.66 -2.78
CA ALA A 21 -7.75 -2.69 -2.01
C ALA A 21 -7.25 -4.09 -2.36
N LEU A 22 -7.08 -4.38 -3.67
CA LEU A 22 -6.53 -5.64 -4.14
C LEU A 22 -5.08 -5.83 -3.66
N LEU A 23 -4.24 -4.80 -3.80
CA LEU A 23 -2.87 -4.82 -3.31
C LEU A 23 -2.82 -5.08 -1.79
N GLY A 24 -3.68 -4.44 -0.99
CA GLY A 24 -3.72 -4.68 0.45
C GLY A 24 -4.06 -6.13 0.82
N VAL A 25 -4.98 -6.76 0.08
CA VAL A 25 -5.33 -8.18 0.24
C VAL A 25 -4.19 -9.08 -0.20
N ASP A 26 -3.59 -8.81 -1.35
CA ASP A 26 -2.47 -9.59 -1.89
C ASP A 26 -1.22 -9.46 -1.02
N LEU A 27 -0.95 -8.29 -0.43
CA LEU A 27 0.15 -8.10 0.52
C LEU A 27 -0.11 -8.85 1.84
N LYS A 28 -1.38 -8.92 2.30
CA LYS A 28 -1.76 -9.67 3.51
C LYS A 28 -1.69 -11.18 3.29
N ASN A 29 -2.09 -11.64 2.10
CA ASN A 29 -2.07 -13.06 1.73
C ASN A 29 -0.68 -13.53 1.28
N SER A 30 0.09 -12.63 0.68
CA SER A 30 1.51 -12.82 0.46
C SER A 30 2.15 -12.97 1.82
N GLN A 31 2.93 -14.04 1.97
CA GLN A 31 3.79 -14.25 3.11
C GLN A 31 4.94 -13.22 3.08
N ILE A 32 4.62 -11.93 3.10
CA ILE A 32 5.59 -10.84 3.25
C ILE A 32 6.41 -11.10 4.50
N ASN A 33 5.82 -11.62 5.58
CA ASN A 33 6.57 -12.06 6.75
C ASN A 33 7.53 -13.24 6.51
N LYS A 34 7.35 -14.07 5.47
CA LYS A 34 8.34 -15.10 5.09
C LYS A 34 9.35 -14.63 4.05
N ILE A 35 8.96 -13.75 3.14
CA ILE A 35 9.84 -13.23 2.08
C ILE A 35 10.74 -12.13 2.66
N CYS A 36 10.19 -11.24 3.48
CA CYS A 36 10.97 -10.33 4.30
C CYS A 36 11.48 -11.10 5.52
N HIS A 37 12.69 -11.65 5.42
CA HIS A 37 13.51 -11.95 6.60
C HIS A 37 13.87 -10.62 7.26
N PHE A 38 12.91 -10.04 7.98
CA PHE A 38 13.03 -8.77 8.69
C PHE A 38 14.23 -8.75 9.65
N ALA A 39 14.61 -9.92 10.18
CA ALA A 39 15.82 -10.13 10.96
C ALA A 39 17.11 -9.70 10.23
N ASN A 40 17.16 -9.84 8.91
CA ASN A 40 18.31 -9.46 8.07
C ASN A 40 18.25 -8.00 7.60
N TYR A 41 17.09 -7.35 7.73
CA TYR A 41 16.89 -5.96 7.27
C TYR A 41 16.13 -5.13 8.33
N PRO A 42 16.78 -4.81 9.47
CA PRO A 42 16.13 -4.17 10.62
C PRO A 42 15.51 -2.80 10.31
N TYR A 43 16.00 -2.13 9.26
CA TYR A 43 15.49 -0.84 8.81
C TYR A 43 14.13 -0.94 8.11
N LEU A 44 13.78 -2.09 7.52
CA LEU A 44 12.48 -2.30 6.88
C LEU A 44 11.35 -2.48 7.93
N CYS A 45 11.65 -3.06 9.11
CA CYS A 45 10.68 -3.11 10.22
C CYS A 45 10.35 -1.74 10.78
N LYS A 46 11.28 -0.79 10.76
CA LYS A 46 11.08 0.54 11.36
C LYS A 46 10.07 1.42 10.62
N GLY A 47 9.84 1.14 9.33
CA GLY A 47 8.96 1.94 8.47
C GLY A 47 7.57 1.34 8.22
N LEU A 48 7.34 0.09 8.61
CA LEU A 48 6.09 -0.61 8.37
C LEU A 48 5.42 -0.92 9.72
N PRO A 49 4.13 -0.58 9.93
CA PRO A 49 3.38 -0.96 11.13
C PRO A 49 3.01 -2.45 11.14
N LEU A 50 3.78 -3.27 10.42
CA LEU A 50 3.70 -4.71 10.47
C LEU A 50 4.52 -5.14 11.69
N LYS A 51 3.87 -5.80 12.66
CA LYS A 51 4.59 -6.43 13.77
C LYS A 51 5.51 -7.52 13.19
N CYS A 52 6.78 -7.15 13.04
CA CYS A 52 7.90 -8.02 13.33
C CYS A 52 7.78 -8.44 14.82
#